data_AF-A0A3N2I1J4-F1
#
_entry.id   AF-A0A3N2I1J4-F1
#
_cell.length_a   1.000
_cell.length_b   1.000
_cell.length_c   1.000
_cell.angle_alpha   90.00
_cell.angle_beta   90.00
_cell.angle_gamma   90.00
#
_symmetry.space_group_name_H-M   'P 1'
#
loop_
_entity.id
_entity.type
_entity.pdbx_description
1 polymer ?
#
loop_
_entity_poly.entity_id
_entity_poly.type
_entity_poly.pdbx_seq_one_letter_code
_entity_poly.pdbx_strand_id
1 'polypeptide(L)'
;MYVVPSWSGHGVAETRRSLGPEIRDTSRGGAGAGRWATLGALVGGSFLGGVAATVWRVDGLWALLLIFVLGAAVGAVLAVGTRTIFREGEAGQAPTVDAPGPSDRRLPAVEVPWDVARAAPEDSTGDELVLWATLTSRYREAREALVVGGGEDDRFTDPREAGARIAEWETAYRTASRDYEPVARLLGFPLP
;
A
#
# COMPACT_ATOMS: atom_id res chain seq x y z
N MET A 1 10.39 1.83 1.58
CA MET A 1 11.77 2.26 1.94
C MET A 1 12.03 3.56 1.18
N TYR A 2 12.78 4.51 1.73
CA TYR A 2 13.12 5.75 1.02
C TYR A 2 14.63 5.87 0.81
N VAL A 3 15.02 6.32 -0.37
CA VAL A 3 16.41 6.60 -0.73
C VAL A 3 16.54 8.07 -1.11
N VAL A 4 17.63 8.69 -0.65
CA VAL A 4 18.01 10.05 -1.03
C VAL A 4 18.98 9.95 -2.20
N PRO A 5 18.64 10.45 -3.38
CA PRO A 5 19.53 10.37 -4.54
C PRO A 5 20.81 11.18 -4.31
N SER A 6 21.96 10.69 -4.78
CA SER A 6 23.25 11.35 -4.54
C SER A 6 23.33 12.72 -5.22
N TRP A 7 22.66 12.89 -6.37
CA TRP A 7 22.60 14.14 -7.12
C TRP A 7 21.78 15.24 -6.41
N SER A 8 21.04 14.89 -5.35
CA SER A 8 20.21 15.85 -4.64
C SER A 8 20.99 16.87 -3.80
N GLY A 9 22.25 16.57 -3.45
CA GLY A 9 23.04 17.41 -2.56
C GLY A 9 22.55 17.47 -1.11
N HIS A 10 21.55 16.67 -0.73
CA HIS A 10 20.96 16.63 0.61
C HIS A 10 21.37 15.40 1.40
N GLY A 11 21.57 15.57 2.70
CA GLY A 11 21.91 14.47 3.60
C GLY A 11 20.68 13.67 4.03
N VAL A 12 20.85 12.35 4.27
CA VAL A 12 19.76 11.45 4.71
C VAL A 12 19.04 11.96 5.97
N ALA A 13 19.78 12.49 6.94
CA ALA A 13 19.21 13.00 8.19
C ALA A 13 18.40 14.29 8.00
N GLU A 14 18.77 15.10 7.01
CA GLU A 14 18.08 16.34 6.64
C GLU A 14 16.80 16.01 5.87
N THR A 15 16.89 15.14 4.86
CA THR A 15 15.75 14.66 4.08
C THR A 15 14.73 13.94 4.96
N ARG A 16 15.17 13.10 5.92
CA ARG A 16 14.29 12.45 6.89
C ARG A 16 13.53 13.45 7.76
N ARG A 17 14.16 14.55 8.17
CA ARG A 17 13.51 15.62 8.94
C ARG A 17 12.46 16.35 8.09
N SER A 18 12.74 16.55 6.79
CA SER A 18 11.81 17.23 5.87
C SER A 18 10.57 16.41 5.51
N LEU A 19 10.64 15.07 5.59
CA LEU A 19 9.54 14.17 5.25
C LEU A 19 8.48 14.03 6.36
N GLY A 20 8.74 14.60 7.55
CA GLY A 20 7.79 14.62 8.66
C GLY A 20 7.36 13.22 9.15
N PRO A 21 6.27 13.13 9.94
CA PRO A 21 5.69 11.86 10.39
C PRO A 21 5.00 11.04 9.28
N GLU A 22 4.90 11.57 8.06
CA GLU A 22 4.14 11.02 6.93
C GLU A 22 4.74 9.71 6.35
N ILE A 23 6.05 9.45 6.56
CA ILE A 23 6.72 8.20 6.18
C ILE A 23 6.09 6.95 6.87
N ARG A 24 5.33 7.13 7.95
CA ARG A 24 4.72 6.00 8.67
C ARG A 24 3.49 5.39 7.99
N ASP A 25 2.87 6.06 7.01
CA ASP A 25 1.62 5.60 6.41
C ASP A 25 1.71 5.05 4.98
N THR A 26 2.80 5.29 4.24
CA THR A 26 2.93 4.84 2.84
C THR A 26 3.44 3.41 2.66
N SER A 27 3.93 2.76 3.72
CA SER A 27 4.44 1.38 3.66
C SER A 27 3.42 0.34 4.15
N ARG A 28 2.31 0.17 3.43
CA ARG A 28 1.50 -1.07 3.38
C ARG A 28 0.40 -0.88 2.36
N GLY A 29 0.41 -1.68 1.29
CA GLY A 29 -0.68 -1.74 0.32
C GLY A 29 -2.04 -1.75 1.00
N GLY A 30 -2.97 -0.98 0.43
CA GLY A 30 -4.29 -0.63 0.94
C GLY A 30 -5.29 -1.78 1.12
N ALA A 31 -4.90 -2.85 1.82
CA ALA A 31 -5.76 -3.99 2.12
C ALA A 31 -5.71 -4.40 3.62
N GLY A 32 -5.31 -3.50 4.51
CA GLY A 32 -5.05 -3.83 5.92
C GLY A 32 -6.27 -3.75 6.85
N ALA A 33 -7.00 -2.64 6.85
CA ALA A 33 -8.08 -2.41 7.83
C ALA A 33 -9.23 -3.41 7.66
N GLY A 34 -9.64 -3.67 6.42
CA GLY A 34 -10.71 -4.62 6.10
C GLY A 34 -10.38 -6.05 6.51
N ARG A 35 -9.14 -6.52 6.29
CA ARG A 35 -8.74 -7.91 6.58
C ARG A 35 -8.66 -8.24 8.07
N TRP A 36 -8.25 -7.28 8.91
CA TRP A 36 -8.20 -7.49 10.36
C TRP A 36 -9.59 -7.40 10.99
N ALA A 37 -10.43 -6.49 10.51
CA ALA A 37 -11.82 -6.40 10.93
C ALA A 37 -12.60 -7.67 10.55
N THR A 38 -12.39 -8.23 9.35
CA THR A 38 -13.05 -9.48 8.94
C THR A 38 -12.56 -10.69 9.73
N LEU A 39 -11.26 -10.76 10.05
CA LEU A 39 -10.72 -11.83 10.90
C LEU A 39 -11.30 -11.75 12.33
N GLY A 40 -11.33 -10.54 12.91
CA GLY A 40 -11.97 -10.30 14.22
C GLY A 40 -13.46 -10.64 14.21
N ALA A 41 -14.16 -10.29 13.14
CA ALA A 41 -15.58 -10.60 12.95
C ALA A 41 -15.85 -12.11 12.88
N LEU A 42 -15.04 -12.85 12.10
CA LEU A 42 -15.16 -14.30 11.99
C LEU A 42 -14.92 -14.97 13.34
N VAL A 43 -13.85 -14.61 14.03
CA VAL A 43 -13.51 -15.24 15.32
C VAL A 43 -14.56 -14.90 16.39
N GLY A 44 -14.95 -13.64 16.51
CA GLY A 44 -15.94 -13.21 17.51
C GLY A 44 -17.32 -13.80 17.26
N GLY A 45 -17.76 -13.81 15.99
CA GLY A 45 -19.04 -14.41 15.60
C GLY A 45 -19.06 -15.92 15.83
N SER A 46 -18.03 -16.64 15.38
CA SER A 46 -17.93 -18.09 15.56
C SER A 46 -17.86 -18.49 17.04
N PHE A 47 -17.16 -17.71 17.87
CA PHE A 47 -17.08 -17.96 19.31
C PHE A 47 -18.45 -17.81 19.98
N LEU A 48 -19.13 -16.67 19.80
CA LEU A 48 -20.44 -16.41 20.40
C LEU A 48 -21.53 -17.33 19.85
N GLY A 49 -21.52 -17.59 18.54
CA GLY A 49 -22.42 -18.57 17.92
C GLY A 49 -22.21 -19.98 18.46
N GLY A 50 -20.94 -20.40 18.64
CA GLY A 50 -20.59 -21.70 19.21
C GLY A 50 -21.06 -21.85 20.66
N VAL A 51 -20.82 -20.84 21.51
CA VAL A 51 -21.27 -20.84 22.92
C VAL A 51 -22.80 -20.86 23.02
N ALA A 52 -23.49 -20.07 22.19
CA ALA A 52 -24.95 -20.02 22.18
C ALA A 52 -25.58 -21.36 21.77
N ALA A 53 -25.00 -22.04 20.77
CA ALA A 53 -25.48 -23.34 20.33
C ALA A 53 -25.16 -24.46 21.32
N THR A 54 -23.93 -24.49 21.87
CA THR A 54 -23.46 -25.64 22.67
C THR A 54 -23.75 -25.54 24.16
N VAL A 55 -23.67 -24.33 24.73
CA VAL A 55 -23.81 -24.11 26.18
C VAL A 55 -25.20 -23.62 26.51
N TRP A 56 -25.72 -22.64 25.74
CA TRP A 56 -27.04 -22.06 26.00
C TRP A 56 -28.18 -22.76 25.27
N ARG A 57 -27.87 -23.73 24.40
CA ARG A 57 -28.84 -24.53 23.63
C ARG A 57 -29.91 -23.65 22.98
N VAL A 58 -29.47 -22.56 22.34
CA VAL A 58 -30.37 -21.69 21.58
C VAL A 58 -30.73 -22.41 20.28
N ASP A 59 -31.94 -22.96 20.21
CA ASP A 59 -32.41 -23.72 19.03
C ASP A 59 -33.01 -22.82 17.93
N GLY A 60 -33.20 -21.53 18.22
CA GLY A 60 -33.75 -20.56 17.29
C GLY A 60 -32.72 -20.08 16.28
N LEU A 61 -32.91 -20.42 15.00
CA LEU A 61 -31.99 -20.06 13.91
C LEU A 61 -31.77 -18.55 13.78
N TRP A 62 -32.82 -17.75 14.00
CA TRP A 62 -32.76 -16.29 14.04
C TRP A 62 -31.99 -15.74 15.24
N ALA A 63 -32.15 -16.37 16.41
CA ALA A 63 -31.42 -15.98 17.62
C ALA A 63 -29.93 -16.29 17.50
N LEU A 64 -29.57 -17.45 16.93
CA LEU A 64 -28.18 -17.80 16.63
C LEU A 64 -27.53 -16.83 15.64
N LEU A 65 -28.25 -16.42 14.60
CA LEU A 65 -27.75 -15.47 13.62
C LEU A 65 -27.52 -14.08 14.24
N LEU A 66 -28.44 -13.60 15.08
CA LEU A 66 -28.28 -12.34 15.80
C LEU A 66 -27.08 -12.37 16.76
N ILE A 67 -26.90 -13.48 17.50
CA ILE A 67 -25.78 -13.65 18.42
C ILE A 67 -24.45 -13.70 17.65
N PHE A 68 -24.42 -14.37 16.51
CA PHE A 68 -23.25 -14.40 15.63
C PHE A 68 -22.90 -13.00 15.11
N VAL A 69 -23.88 -12.24 14.61
CA VAL A 69 -23.66 -10.87 14.11
C VAL A 69 -23.16 -9.94 15.21
N LEU A 70 -23.73 -10.05 16.42
CA LEU A 70 -23.29 -9.26 17.56
C LEU A 70 -21.85 -9.61 17.96
N GLY A 71 -21.51 -10.90 18.00
CA GLY A 71 -20.15 -11.35 18.26
C GLY A 71 -19.16 -10.93 17.19
N ALA A 72 -19.58 -10.92 15.92
CA ALA A 72 -18.79 -10.45 14.82
C ALA A 72 -18.51 -8.94 14.91
N ALA A 73 -19.51 -8.14 15.27
CA ALA A 73 -19.33 -6.70 15.47
C ALA A 73 -18.35 -6.41 16.62
N VAL A 74 -18.52 -7.07 17.76
CA VAL A 74 -17.62 -6.92 18.92
C VAL A 74 -16.21 -7.37 18.56
N GLY A 75 -16.05 -8.53 17.91
CA GLY A 75 -14.75 -9.06 17.50
C GLY A 75 -14.03 -8.15 16.49
N ALA A 76 -14.75 -7.53 15.55
CA ALA A 76 -14.20 -6.56 14.63
C ALA A 76 -13.70 -5.30 15.35
N VAL A 77 -14.50 -4.73 16.26
CA VAL A 77 -14.12 -3.54 17.03
C VAL A 77 -12.91 -3.84 17.91
N LEU A 78 -12.85 -5.01 18.54
CA LEU A 78 -11.76 -5.40 19.43
C LEU A 78 -10.46 -5.66 18.65
N ALA A 79 -10.53 -6.25 17.46
CA ALA A 79 -9.39 -6.42 16.57
C ALA A 79 -8.83 -5.07 16.06
N VAL A 80 -9.71 -4.09 15.81
CA VAL A 80 -9.31 -2.73 15.44
C VAL A 80 -8.69 -2.00 16.65
N GLY A 81 -9.32 -2.06 17.83
CA GLY A 81 -8.86 -1.38 19.03
C GLY A 81 -7.58 -1.97 19.64
N THR A 82 -7.37 -3.28 19.57
CA THR A 82 -6.09 -3.89 20.00
C THR A 82 -4.95 -3.44 19.09
N ARG A 83 -5.18 -3.34 17.78
CA ARG A 83 -4.19 -2.79 16.85
C ARG A 83 -3.82 -1.34 17.16
N THR A 84 -4.75 -0.49 17.59
CA THR A 84 -4.43 0.90 17.95
C THR A 84 -3.58 0.96 19.21
N ILE A 85 -3.92 0.17 20.24
CA ILE A 85 -3.17 0.12 21.51
C ILE A 85 -1.75 -0.42 21.32
N PHE A 86 -1.54 -1.47 20.52
CA PHE A 86 -0.20 -1.97 20.24
C PHE A 86 0.61 -1.07 19.31
N ARG A 87 -0.04 -0.22 18.50
CA ARG A 87 0.63 0.85 17.73
C ARG A 87 1.01 2.05 18.62
N GLU A 88 0.19 2.37 19.61
CA GLU A 88 0.41 3.47 20.55
C GLU A 88 1.38 3.08 21.68
N GLY A 89 1.44 1.80 22.07
CA GLY A 89 2.36 1.28 23.08
C GLY A 89 3.83 1.27 22.69
N GLU A 90 4.16 1.23 21.40
CA GLU A 90 5.54 1.47 20.91
C GLU A 90 5.84 2.98 20.72
N ALA A 91 4.83 3.84 20.81
CA ALA A 91 4.95 5.29 20.74
C ALA A 91 4.73 5.89 22.14
N GLY A 92 5.76 5.79 22.97
CA GLY A 92 5.85 6.50 24.24
C GLY A 92 5.34 7.95 24.11
N GLN A 93 4.32 8.23 24.89
CA GLN A 93 3.53 9.44 24.95
C GLN A 93 4.35 10.67 25.39
N ALA A 94 4.23 11.77 24.65
CA ALA A 94 4.24 13.13 25.23
C ALA A 94 3.48 14.12 24.31
N PRO A 95 2.63 14.99 24.86
CA PRO A 95 1.68 15.81 24.12
C PRO A 95 2.27 17.15 23.62
N THR A 96 1.70 17.63 22.51
CA THR A 96 1.55 19.04 22.10
C THR A 96 2.67 20.04 22.42
N VAL A 97 3.43 20.40 21.40
CA VAL A 97 3.77 21.81 21.14
C VAL A 97 3.63 22.01 19.63
N ASP A 98 2.56 22.70 19.21
CA ASP A 98 2.50 23.39 17.92
C ASP A 98 3.62 24.43 17.89
N ALA A 99 4.80 24.00 17.43
CA ALA A 99 5.85 24.91 17.01
C ALA A 99 5.78 24.99 15.49
N PRO A 100 5.39 26.14 14.90
CA PRO A 100 5.47 26.33 13.45
C PRO A 100 6.97 26.42 13.10
N GLY A 101 7.56 25.28 12.74
CA GLY A 101 8.96 25.12 12.40
C GLY A 101 9.16 24.99 10.88
N PRO A 102 10.28 25.49 10.34
CA PRO A 102 10.29 26.30 9.12
C PRO A 102 10.46 25.49 7.83
N SER A 103 9.87 26.02 6.74
CA SER A 103 10.07 25.66 5.32
C SER A 103 9.65 24.25 4.86
N ASP A 104 8.35 24.11 4.65
CA ASP A 104 7.59 23.66 3.45
C ASP A 104 8.30 23.15 2.17
N ARG A 105 9.56 22.73 2.18
CA ARG A 105 10.20 22.06 1.03
C ARG A 105 10.55 20.64 1.41
N ARG A 106 9.68 19.70 1.00
CA ARG A 106 9.99 18.27 0.97
C ARG A 106 11.27 18.10 0.15
N LEU A 107 12.33 17.63 0.79
CA LEU A 107 13.59 17.37 0.10
C LEU A 107 13.42 16.12 -0.78
N PRO A 108 14.12 16.04 -1.92
CA PRO A 108 14.00 14.95 -2.87
C PRO A 108 14.33 13.60 -2.20
N ALA A 109 13.33 12.72 -2.17
CA ALA A 109 13.43 11.34 -1.74
C ALA A 109 12.61 10.46 -2.67
N VAL A 110 13.14 9.30 -3.01
CA VAL A 110 12.49 8.34 -3.89
C VAL A 110 12.04 7.15 -3.06
N GLU A 111 10.78 6.78 -3.21
CA GLU A 111 10.27 5.55 -2.63
C GLU A 111 10.75 4.36 -3.43
N VAL A 112 11.42 3.43 -2.74
CA VAL A 112 11.85 2.16 -3.30
C VAL A 112 10.80 1.11 -2.94
N PRO A 113 10.13 0.51 -3.94
CA PRO A 113 9.22 -0.61 -3.73
C PRO A 113 9.92 -1.73 -2.96
N TRP A 114 9.20 -2.34 -2.03
CA TRP A 114 9.77 -3.34 -1.11
C TRP A 114 10.34 -4.57 -1.82
N ASP A 115 9.75 -4.99 -2.93
CA ASP A 115 10.25 -6.07 -3.77
C ASP A 115 11.55 -5.70 -4.50
N VAL A 116 11.67 -4.46 -5.00
CA VAL A 116 12.93 -3.92 -5.54
C VAL A 116 14.01 -3.90 -4.45
N ALA A 117 13.69 -3.36 -3.28
CA ALA A 117 14.63 -3.30 -2.16
C ALA A 117 15.10 -4.69 -1.68
N ARG A 118 14.21 -5.70 -1.75
CA ARG A 118 14.55 -7.08 -1.37
C ARG A 118 15.40 -7.80 -2.42
N ALA A 119 15.13 -7.56 -3.70
CA ALA A 119 15.81 -8.23 -4.79
C ALA A 119 17.17 -7.60 -5.14
N ALA A 120 17.43 -6.39 -4.65
CA ALA A 120 18.67 -5.68 -4.87
C ALA A 120 19.89 -6.45 -4.32
N PRO A 121 21.00 -6.52 -5.08
CA PRO A 121 22.30 -6.96 -4.56
C PRO A 121 22.74 -6.21 -3.31
N GLU A 122 23.49 -6.86 -2.42
CA GLU A 122 23.93 -6.27 -1.14
C GLU A 122 24.88 -5.06 -1.32
N ASP A 123 25.57 -4.98 -2.46
CA ASP A 123 26.50 -3.91 -2.84
C ASP A 123 25.82 -2.77 -3.63
N SER A 124 24.49 -2.80 -3.77
CA SER A 124 23.75 -1.78 -4.51
C SER A 124 23.86 -0.41 -3.88
N THR A 125 24.13 0.59 -4.70
CA THR A 125 24.13 2.00 -4.31
C THR A 125 22.70 2.56 -4.24
N GLY A 126 22.56 3.68 -3.53
CA GLY A 126 21.27 4.39 -3.48
C GLY A 126 20.75 4.80 -4.86
N ASP A 127 21.63 5.24 -5.77
CA ASP A 127 21.21 5.68 -7.10
C ASP A 127 20.76 4.52 -7.99
N GLU A 128 21.37 3.34 -7.84
CA GLU A 128 20.91 2.12 -8.52
C GLU A 128 19.51 1.72 -8.04
N LEU A 129 19.26 1.78 -6.73
CA LEU A 129 17.93 1.54 -6.18
C LEU A 129 16.91 2.55 -6.70
N VAL A 130 17.27 3.83 -6.80
CA VAL A 130 16.43 4.88 -7.39
C VAL A 130 16.11 4.58 -8.85
N LEU A 131 17.12 4.20 -9.64
CA LEU A 131 16.96 3.86 -11.05
C LEU A 131 16.01 2.67 -11.22
N TRP A 132 16.27 1.56 -10.53
CA TRP A 132 15.46 0.36 -10.63
C TRP A 132 14.03 0.58 -10.15
N ALA A 133 13.85 1.33 -9.06
CA ALA A 133 12.53 1.72 -8.56
C ALA A 133 11.76 2.52 -9.62
N THR A 134 12.40 3.52 -10.23
CA THR A 134 11.78 4.38 -11.24
C THR A 134 11.35 3.58 -12.47
N LEU A 135 12.24 2.73 -13.01
CA LEU A 135 11.95 1.91 -14.18
C LEU A 135 10.85 0.88 -13.91
N THR A 136 10.87 0.26 -12.73
CA THR A 136 9.86 -0.71 -12.31
C THR A 136 8.49 -0.06 -12.13
N SER A 137 8.41 1.10 -11.46
CA SER A 137 7.16 1.85 -11.30
C SER A 137 6.59 2.31 -12.63
N ARG A 138 7.42 2.87 -13.51
CA ARG A 138 6.99 3.31 -14.85
C ARG A 138 6.44 2.16 -15.70
N TYR A 139 7.04 0.96 -15.63
CA TYR A 139 6.49 -0.23 -16.29
C TYR A 139 5.14 -0.65 -15.71
N ARG A 140 5.00 -0.66 -14.38
CA ARG A 140 3.73 -1.00 -13.70
C ARG A 140 2.61 -0.04 -14.06
N GLU A 141 2.89 1.26 -14.01
CA GLU A 141 1.95 2.32 -14.39
C GLU A 141 1.53 2.20 -15.86
N ALA A 142 2.48 1.99 -16.77
CA ALA A 142 2.17 1.82 -18.19
C ALA A 142 1.34 0.55 -18.47
N ARG A 143 1.63 -0.54 -17.75
CA ARG A 143 0.85 -1.78 -17.83
C ARG A 143 -0.56 -1.60 -17.28
N GLU A 144 -0.69 -0.92 -16.14
CA GLU A 144 -1.98 -0.63 -15.53
C GLU A 144 -2.82 0.27 -16.44
N ALA A 145 -2.24 1.33 -16.99
CA ALA A 145 -2.91 2.20 -17.96
C ALA A 145 -3.42 1.43 -19.19
N LEU A 146 -2.66 0.45 -19.68
CA LEU A 146 -3.06 -0.39 -20.81
C LEU A 146 -4.21 -1.37 -20.44
N VAL A 147 -4.26 -1.86 -19.20
CA VAL A 147 -5.30 -2.78 -18.72
C VAL A 147 -6.59 -2.04 -18.32
N VAL A 148 -6.47 -0.96 -17.56
CA VAL A 148 -7.60 -0.17 -17.01
C VAL A 148 -8.15 0.80 -18.05
N GLY A 149 -7.27 1.40 -18.86
CA GLY A 149 -7.65 2.36 -19.89
C GLY A 149 -8.57 1.79 -20.99
N GLY A 150 -8.65 0.47 -21.14
CA GLY A 150 -9.62 -0.19 -22.02
C GLY A 150 -11.01 -0.42 -21.41
N GLY A 151 -11.24 -0.04 -20.15
CA GLY A 151 -12.41 -0.49 -19.38
C GLY A 151 -13.44 0.56 -18.97
N GLU A 152 -13.05 1.80 -18.67
CA GLU A 152 -13.85 2.58 -17.69
C GLU A 152 -14.44 3.94 -18.13
N ASP A 153 -14.20 4.48 -19.33
CA ASP A 153 -14.80 5.79 -19.68
C ASP A 153 -15.18 6.00 -21.17
N ASP A 154 -15.55 4.93 -21.85
CA ASP A 154 -15.77 4.92 -23.30
C ASP A 154 -17.21 5.20 -23.76
N ARG A 155 -18.13 5.60 -22.86
CA ARG A 155 -19.50 5.94 -23.28
C ARG A 155 -19.65 7.35 -23.85
N PHE A 156 -18.67 8.22 -23.65
CA PHE A 156 -18.70 9.63 -24.08
C PHE A 156 -17.43 10.13 -24.79
N THR A 157 -16.43 9.26 -25.03
CA THR A 157 -15.20 9.62 -25.74
C THR A 157 -15.38 9.46 -27.26
N ASP A 158 -14.96 10.45 -28.06
CA ASP A 158 -14.92 10.33 -29.53
C ASP A 158 -14.06 9.10 -29.89
N PRO A 159 -14.54 8.16 -30.73
CA PRO A 159 -13.77 7.00 -31.16
C PRO A 159 -12.36 7.32 -31.70
N ARG A 160 -12.16 8.51 -32.28
CA ARG A 160 -10.83 8.95 -32.74
C ARG A 160 -9.91 9.34 -31.59
N GLU A 161 -10.44 9.98 -30.56
CA GLU A 161 -9.68 10.35 -29.35
C GLU A 161 -9.36 9.12 -28.51
N ALA A 162 -10.28 8.16 -28.41
CA ALA A 162 -10.03 6.86 -27.80
C ALA A 162 -8.91 6.11 -28.53
N GLY A 163 -8.95 6.07 -29.87
CA GLY A 163 -7.91 5.44 -30.68
C GLY A 163 -6.52 6.08 -30.52
N ALA A 164 -6.45 7.41 -30.47
CA ALA A 164 -5.20 8.13 -30.23
C ALA A 164 -4.62 7.83 -28.84
N ARG A 165 -5.47 7.81 -27.81
CA ARG A 165 -5.09 7.53 -26.42
C ARG A 165 -4.59 6.08 -26.24
N ILE A 166 -5.24 5.12 -26.88
CA ILE A 166 -4.80 3.72 -26.90
C ILE A 166 -3.41 3.60 -27.55
N ALA A 167 -3.19 4.26 -28.68
CA ALA A 167 -1.89 4.25 -29.36
C ALA A 167 -0.77 4.89 -28.52
N GLU A 168 -1.10 5.94 -27.75
CA GLU A 168 -0.18 6.56 -26.78
C GLU A 168 0.17 5.60 -25.65
N TRP A 169 -0.81 4.94 -25.04
CA TRP A 169 -0.57 3.95 -23.98
C TRP A 169 0.22 2.74 -24.47
N GLU A 170 -0.07 2.22 -25.65
CA GLU A 170 0.72 1.14 -26.26
C GLU A 170 2.17 1.55 -26.50
N THR A 171 2.40 2.79 -26.92
CA THR A 171 3.75 3.31 -27.16
C THR A 171 4.49 3.54 -25.84
N ALA A 172 3.81 4.06 -24.82
CA ALA A 172 4.34 4.20 -23.47
C ALA A 172 4.69 2.83 -22.87
N TYR A 173 3.80 1.83 -23.01
CA TYR A 173 4.03 0.46 -22.57
C TYR A 173 5.22 -0.18 -23.27
N ARG A 174 5.31 -0.07 -24.61
CA ARG A 174 6.44 -0.61 -25.39
C ARG A 174 7.77 0.00 -24.97
N THR A 175 7.81 1.32 -24.73
CA THR A 175 9.01 2.01 -24.25
C THR A 175 9.37 1.57 -22.84
N ALA A 176 8.42 1.60 -21.91
CA ALA A 176 8.63 1.20 -20.52
C ALA A 176 9.05 -0.27 -20.40
N SER A 177 8.52 -1.16 -21.23
CA SER A 177 8.89 -2.58 -21.26
C SER A 177 10.35 -2.78 -21.66
N ARG A 178 10.83 -2.06 -22.70
CA ARG A 178 12.24 -2.12 -23.13
C ARG A 178 13.19 -1.59 -22.05
N ASP A 179 12.80 -0.52 -21.38
CA ASP A 179 13.61 0.08 -20.32
C ASP A 179 13.62 -0.80 -19.05
N TYR A 180 12.53 -1.51 -18.76
CA TYR A 180 12.37 -2.39 -17.60
C TYR A 180 13.03 -3.75 -17.78
N GLU A 181 13.09 -4.30 -18.99
CA GLU A 181 13.59 -5.66 -19.25
C GLU A 181 14.98 -5.95 -18.64
N PRO A 182 16.00 -5.06 -18.74
CA PRO A 182 17.30 -5.28 -18.10
C PRO A 182 17.20 -5.36 -16.58
N VAL A 183 16.38 -4.50 -15.97
CA VAL A 183 16.14 -4.48 -14.51
C VAL A 183 15.43 -5.76 -14.08
N ALA A 184 14.45 -6.22 -14.85
CA ALA A 184 13.72 -7.44 -14.57
C ALA A 184 14.64 -8.67 -14.57
N ARG A 185 15.54 -8.77 -15.56
CA ARG A 185 16.54 -9.84 -15.62
C ARG A 185 17.50 -9.79 -14.44
N LEU A 186 17.98 -8.59 -14.08
CA LEU A 186 18.94 -8.39 -12.99
C LEU A 186 18.34 -8.77 -11.63
N LEU A 187 17.11 -8.32 -11.37
CA LEU A 187 16.42 -8.49 -10.08
C LEU A 187 15.57 -9.77 -10.01
N GLY A 188 15.54 -10.57 -11.08
CA GLY A 188 14.77 -11.82 -11.14
C GLY A 188 13.25 -11.60 -11.17
N PHE A 189 12.78 -10.48 -11.70
CA PHE A 189 11.34 -10.20 -11.86
C PHE A 189 10.78 -10.78 -13.16
N PRO A 190 9.44 -10.91 -13.27
CA PRO A 190 8.81 -11.32 -14.52
C PRO A 190 9.19 -10.39 -15.68
N LEU A 191 9.54 -11.00 -16.81
CA LEU A 191 9.79 -10.29 -18.07
C LEU A 191 8.47 -9.78 -18.68
N PRO A 192 8.50 -8.64 -19.38
CA PRO A 192 7.32 -8.02 -19.99
C PRO A 192 6.72 -8.80 -21.17
#